data_AF-T1BA35-F1
#
_entry.id   AF-T1BA35-F1
#
_cell.length_a   1.000
_cell.length_b   1.000
_cell.length_c   1.000
_cell.angle_alpha   90.00
_cell.angle_beta   90.00
_cell.angle_gamma   90.00
#
_symmetry.space_group_name_H-M   'P 1'
#
loop_
_entity.id
_entity.type
_entity.pdbx_description
1 polymer ?
#
loop_
_entity_poly.entity_id
_entity_poly.type
_entity_poly.pdbx_seq_one_letter_code
_entity_poly.pdbx_strand_id
1 'polypeptide(L)'
;ALASRLSRLQAVSNRLQVVTAASGVLVIDDTFNANPASARAALALLSSLAVSGRRVVVTPGMIELGSLQYGENLALAQQVLAHGAELVVVGRTNAVPLSIGAERRAMRVDTRDEAVTWVRSNLA
;
A
#
# COMPACT_ATOMS: atom_id res chain seq x y z
N ALA A 1 35.76 -3.83 6.77
CA ALA A 1 35.56 -2.46 6.26
C ALA A 1 34.23 -2.28 5.50
N LEU A 2 33.81 -3.20 4.63
CA LEU A 2 32.52 -3.10 3.93
C LEU A 2 31.31 -3.31 4.86
N ALA A 3 31.38 -4.31 5.74
CA ALA A 3 30.32 -4.63 6.71
C ALA A 3 29.96 -3.45 7.64
N SER A 4 30.96 -2.72 8.14
CA SER A 4 30.77 -1.54 9.00
C SER A 4 30.22 -0.31 8.26
N ARG A 5 30.23 -0.31 6.93
CA ARG A 5 29.64 0.75 6.10
C ARG A 5 28.20 0.40 5.72
N LEU A 6 27.92 -0.86 5.45
CA LEU A 6 26.56 -1.37 5.26
C LEU A 6 25.67 -1.09 6.48
N SER A 7 26.20 -1.27 7.69
CA SER A 7 25.45 -1.02 8.93
C SER A 7 25.12 0.46 9.21
N ARG A 8 25.65 1.40 8.41
CA ARG A 8 25.43 2.85 8.54
C ARG A 8 24.62 3.43 7.39
N LEU A 9 24.20 2.60 6.43
CA LEU A 9 23.34 3.05 5.34
C LEU A 9 21.98 3.42 5.92
N GLN A 10 21.55 4.65 5.65
CA GLN A 10 20.20 5.07 5.98
C GLN A 10 19.23 4.50 4.95
N ALA A 11 18.02 4.13 5.39
CA ALA A 11 16.96 3.74 4.49
C ALA A 11 16.68 4.88 3.50
N VAL A 12 16.55 4.54 2.22
CA VAL A 12 16.11 5.50 1.21
C VAL A 12 14.70 5.97 1.57
N SER A 13 14.46 7.29 1.49
CA SER A 13 13.12 7.85 1.71
C SER A 13 12.07 7.14 0.86
N ASN A 14 10.91 6.85 1.45
CA ASN A 14 9.74 6.26 0.80
C ASN A 14 9.96 4.84 0.23
N ARG A 15 10.92 4.10 0.78
CA ARG A 15 11.09 2.65 0.55
C ARG A 15 10.92 1.88 1.86
N LEU A 16 9.73 1.31 2.07
CA LEU A 16 9.35 0.56 3.28
C LEU A 16 9.66 1.29 4.59
N GLN A 17 9.48 2.62 4.63
CA GLN A 17 9.68 3.37 5.86
C GLN A 17 8.49 3.18 6.79
N VAL A 18 8.73 2.67 7.99
CA VAL A 18 7.70 2.52 9.01
C VAL A 18 7.77 3.73 9.94
N VAL A 19 6.69 4.50 9.98
CA VAL A 19 6.56 5.69 10.85
C VAL A 19 5.30 5.59 11.68
N THR A 20 5.35 6.10 12.91
CA THR A 20 4.17 6.22 13.78
C THR A 20 3.64 7.64 13.67
N ALA A 21 2.41 7.79 13.19
CA ALA A 21 1.71 9.07 13.15
C ALA A 21 1.40 9.56 14.57
N ALA A 22 1.15 10.86 14.73
CA ALA A 22 0.76 11.44 16.02
C ALA A 22 -0.55 10.83 16.59
N SER A 23 -1.41 10.26 15.73
CA SER A 23 -2.61 9.52 16.12
C SER A 23 -2.32 8.10 16.65
N GLY A 24 -1.07 7.63 16.61
CA GLY A 24 -0.70 6.26 16.96
C GLY A 24 -0.80 5.25 15.80
N VAL A 25 -1.29 5.68 14.63
CA VAL A 25 -1.33 4.85 13.42
C VAL A 25 0.07 4.53 12.93
N LEU A 26 0.33 3.25 12.67
CA LEU A 26 1.55 2.81 12.00
C LEU A 26 1.38 2.94 10.48
N VAL A 27 2.28 3.70 9.84
CA VAL A 27 2.27 3.94 8.41
C VAL A 27 3.50 3.32 7.78
N ILE A 28 3.29 2.49 6.75
CA ILE A 28 4.35 1.99 5.87
C ILE A 28 4.35 2.87 4.62
N ASP A 29 5.38 3.70 4.47
CA ASP A 29 5.57 4.51 3.26
C ASP A 29 6.43 3.73 2.24
N ASP A 30 5.76 3.22 1.20
CA ASP A 30 6.35 2.60 0.02
C ASP A 30 5.94 3.34 -1.27
N THR A 31 5.87 4.68 -1.21
CA THR A 31 5.33 5.52 -2.29
C THR A 31 6.34 5.90 -3.37
N PHE A 32 7.60 5.47 -3.28
CA PHE A 32 8.61 5.83 -4.27
C PHE A 32 8.32 5.25 -5.66
N ASN A 33 8.08 3.94 -5.75
CA ASN A 33 7.78 3.22 -6.99
C ASN A 33 6.90 2.00 -6.68
N ALA A 34 5.88 1.76 -7.49
CA ALA A 34 5.02 0.59 -7.35
C ALA A 34 5.26 -0.39 -8.50
N ASN A 35 5.76 -1.58 -8.16
CA ASN A 35 5.86 -2.72 -9.08
C ASN A 35 5.40 -4.00 -8.36
N PRO A 36 5.13 -5.09 -9.09
CA PRO A 36 4.58 -6.30 -8.48
C PRO A 36 5.45 -6.89 -7.35
N ALA A 37 6.77 -6.79 -7.47
CA ALA A 37 7.69 -7.32 -6.46
C ALA A 37 7.70 -6.47 -5.19
N SER A 38 7.77 -5.13 -5.31
CA SER A 38 7.73 -4.24 -4.14
C SER A 38 6.39 -4.30 -3.44
N ALA A 39 5.28 -4.33 -4.19
CA ALA A 39 3.94 -4.45 -3.61
C ALA A 39 3.77 -5.73 -2.78
N ARG A 40 4.27 -6.88 -3.26
CA ARG A 40 4.29 -8.13 -2.48
C ARG A 40 5.12 -8.01 -1.21
N ALA A 41 6.28 -7.36 -1.27
CA ALA A 41 7.13 -7.15 -0.09
C ALA A 41 6.45 -6.22 0.93
N ALA A 42 5.77 -5.16 0.48
CA ALA A 42 5.02 -4.25 1.34
C ALA A 42 3.86 -4.96 2.05
N LEU A 43 3.11 -5.82 1.34
CA LEU A 43 2.03 -6.62 1.93
C LEU A 43 2.54 -7.66 2.93
N ALA A 44 3.65 -8.32 2.62
CA ALA A 44 4.30 -9.25 3.54
C ALA A 44 4.71 -8.52 4.84
N LEU A 45 5.34 -7.35 4.73
CA LEU A 45 5.68 -6.51 5.87
C LEU A 45 4.43 -6.12 6.66
N LEU A 46 3.39 -5.60 6.00
CA LEU A 46 2.12 -5.20 6.62
C LEU A 46 1.50 -6.33 7.45
N SER A 47 1.52 -7.56 6.93
CA SER A 47 1.01 -8.73 7.63
C SER A 47 1.90 -9.21 8.79
N SER A 48 3.21 -8.99 8.72
CA SER A 48 4.17 -9.38 9.77
C SER A 48 4.13 -8.47 11.00
N LEU A 49 3.62 -7.24 10.85
CA LEU A 49 3.54 -6.27 11.94
C LEU A 49 2.43 -6.65 12.92
N ALA A 50 2.83 -6.81 14.18
CA ALA A 50 1.91 -7.02 15.29
C ALA A 50 1.22 -5.70 15.64
N VAL A 51 0.00 -5.52 15.13
CA VAL A 51 -0.85 -4.36 15.41
C VAL A 51 -2.19 -4.83 15.96
N SER A 52 -2.70 -4.14 16.98
CA SER A 52 -4.09 -4.24 17.39
C SER A 52 -4.93 -3.35 16.49
N GLY A 53 -5.85 -3.92 15.71
CA GLY A 53 -6.79 -3.17 14.89
C GLY A 53 -6.72 -3.49 13.39
N ARG A 54 -7.12 -2.51 12.58
CA ARG A 54 -7.34 -2.66 11.14
C ARG A 54 -6.04 -2.44 10.36
N ARG A 55 -5.89 -3.19 9.27
CA ARG A 55 -4.84 -2.97 8.26
C ARG A 55 -5.49 -2.41 7.02
N VAL A 56 -4.94 -1.32 6.47
CA VAL A 56 -5.48 -0.68 5.27
C VAL A 56 -4.37 -0.41 4.29
N VAL A 57 -4.62 -0.72 3.01
CA VAL A 57 -3.77 -0.37 1.89
C VAL A 57 -4.46 0.75 1.11
N VAL A 58 -3.76 1.87 0.94
CA VAL A 58 -4.24 3.03 0.19
C VAL A 58 -3.38 3.17 -1.07
N THR A 59 -3.97 2.97 -2.26
CA THR A 59 -3.17 2.94 -3.49
C THR A 59 -3.99 3.31 -4.74
N PRO A 60 -3.39 4.01 -5.72
CA PRO A 60 -3.96 4.12 -7.06
C PRO A 60 -3.70 2.88 -7.94
N GLY A 61 -3.01 1.88 -7.41
CA GLY A 61 -2.51 0.73 -8.16
C GLY A 61 -1.18 1.03 -8.88
N MET A 62 -0.67 0.02 -9.58
CA MET A 62 0.55 0.09 -10.37
C MET A 62 0.25 0.58 -11.78
N ILE A 63 1.14 1.39 -12.34
CA ILE A 63 1.03 1.94 -13.71
C ILE A 63 2.24 1.51 -14.54
N GLU A 64 2.22 1.78 -15.85
CA GLU A 64 3.35 1.54 -16.77
C GLU A 64 3.75 0.06 -16.92
N LEU A 65 2.80 -0.86 -16.70
CA LEU A 65 3.03 -2.32 -16.82
C LEU A 65 2.62 -2.90 -18.18
N GLY A 66 2.24 -2.05 -19.14
CA GLY A 66 1.76 -2.48 -20.46
C GLY A 66 0.55 -3.42 -20.37
N SER A 67 0.60 -4.55 -21.09
CA SER A 67 -0.48 -5.55 -21.11
C SER A 67 -0.72 -6.24 -19.76
N LEU A 68 0.25 -6.21 -18.85
CA LEU A 68 0.15 -6.83 -17.53
C LEU A 68 -0.62 -5.96 -16.52
N GLN A 69 -0.80 -4.67 -16.79
CA GLN A 69 -1.33 -3.72 -15.81
C GLN A 69 -2.68 -4.13 -15.20
N TYR A 70 -3.60 -4.62 -16.03
CA TYR A 70 -4.91 -5.05 -15.55
C TYR A 70 -4.79 -6.25 -14.59
N GLY A 71 -4.07 -7.30 -15.03
CA GLY A 71 -3.91 -8.53 -14.26
C GLY A 71 -3.16 -8.31 -12.95
N GLU A 72 -2.09 -7.51 -12.97
CA GLU A 72 -1.27 -7.22 -11.79
C GLU A 72 -2.04 -6.37 -10.75
N ASN A 73 -2.88 -5.42 -11.18
CA ASN A 73 -3.71 -4.65 -10.25
C ASN A 73 -4.88 -5.48 -9.70
N LEU A 74 -5.44 -6.40 -10.49
CA LEU A 74 -6.44 -7.35 -9.99
C LEU A 74 -5.82 -8.28 -8.95
N ALA A 75 -4.64 -8.83 -9.23
CA ALA A 75 -3.89 -9.67 -8.31
C ALA A 75 -3.49 -8.91 -7.04
N LEU A 76 -3.03 -7.66 -7.17
CA LEU A 76 -2.71 -6.80 -6.03
C LEU A 76 -3.88 -6.70 -5.06
N ALA A 77 -5.09 -6.40 -5.56
CA ALA A 77 -6.27 -6.29 -4.71
C ALA A 77 -6.66 -7.61 -4.02
N GLN A 78 -6.50 -8.75 -4.72
CA GLN A 78 -6.71 -10.08 -4.11
C GLN A 78 -5.69 -10.34 -2.99
N GLN A 79 -4.43 -9.97 -3.19
CA GLN A 79 -3.39 -10.12 -2.18
C GLN A 79 -3.66 -9.23 -0.97
N VAL A 80 -4.12 -7.99 -1.15
CA VAL A 80 -4.51 -7.10 -0.05
C VAL A 80 -5.53 -7.79 0.86
N LEU A 81 -6.58 -8.39 0.28
CA LEU A 81 -7.58 -9.14 1.04
C LEU A 81 -7.01 -10.40 1.70
N ALA A 82 -6.17 -11.15 1.00
CA ALA A 82 -5.53 -12.37 1.52
C ALA A 82 -4.62 -12.10 2.73
N HIS A 83 -4.02 -10.90 2.80
CA HIS A 83 -3.25 -10.43 3.95
C HIS A 83 -4.11 -9.79 5.05
N GLY A 84 -5.44 -9.90 4.97
CA GLY A 84 -6.38 -9.39 5.97
C GLY A 84 -6.43 -7.87 6.05
N ALA A 85 -6.11 -7.18 4.96
CA ALA A 85 -6.17 -5.72 4.87
C ALA A 85 -7.37 -5.26 4.03
N GLU A 86 -7.88 -4.08 4.34
CA GLU A 86 -8.86 -3.39 3.54
C GLU A 86 -8.17 -2.57 2.43
N LEU A 87 -8.89 -2.32 1.34
CA LEU A 87 -8.37 -1.58 0.19
C LEU A 87 -9.09 -0.24 0.02
N VAL A 88 -8.32 0.83 -0.04
CA VAL A 88 -8.76 2.16 -0.49
C VAL A 88 -8.11 2.44 -1.84
N VAL A 89 -8.94 2.51 -2.87
CA VAL A 89 -8.52 2.79 -4.25
C VAL A 89 -8.56 4.30 -4.48
N VAL A 90 -7.44 4.86 -4.93
CA VAL A 90 -7.29 6.29 -5.21
C VAL A 90 -7.29 6.54 -6.72
N GLY A 91 -8.16 7.43 -7.18
CA GLY A 91 -8.27 7.78 -8.59
C GLY A 91 -8.94 6.69 -9.44
N ARG A 92 -8.81 6.84 -10.76
CA ARG A 92 -9.64 6.10 -11.72
C ARG A 92 -8.88 5.08 -12.59
N THR A 93 -7.58 5.28 -12.80
CA THR A 93 -6.75 4.51 -13.76
C THR A 93 -6.87 3.00 -13.57
N ASN A 94 -6.68 2.50 -12.34
CA ASN A 94 -6.75 1.07 -12.04
C ASN A 94 -8.00 0.70 -11.23
N ALA A 95 -8.99 1.59 -11.17
CA ALA A 95 -10.10 1.40 -10.26
C ALA A 95 -10.94 0.16 -10.57
N VAL A 96 -11.09 -0.19 -11.86
CA VAL A 96 -11.82 -1.38 -12.28
C VAL A 96 -11.13 -2.68 -11.82
N PRO A 97 -9.87 -2.98 -12.20
CA PRO A 97 -9.21 -4.22 -11.76
C PRO A 97 -9.07 -4.29 -10.24
N LEU A 98 -8.74 -3.18 -9.57
CA LEU A 98 -8.64 -3.15 -8.11
C LEU A 98 -9.98 -3.43 -7.42
N SER A 99 -11.08 -2.83 -7.92
CA SER A 99 -12.40 -3.07 -7.35
C SER A 99 -12.87 -4.50 -7.58
N ILE A 100 -12.57 -5.10 -8.73
CA ILE A 100 -12.92 -6.50 -9.03
C ILE A 100 -12.10 -7.45 -8.15
N GLY A 101 -10.78 -7.26 -8.09
CA GLY A 101 -9.90 -8.10 -7.27
C GLY A 101 -10.18 -7.99 -5.78
N ALA A 102 -10.71 -6.84 -5.32
CA ALA A 102 -11.19 -6.65 -3.96
C ALA A 102 -12.64 -7.10 -3.74
N GLU A 103 -13.20 -7.92 -4.63
CA GLU A 103 -14.59 -8.43 -4.54
C GLU A 103 -15.64 -7.31 -4.38
N ARG A 104 -15.38 -6.13 -4.96
CA ARG A 104 -16.17 -4.91 -4.85
C ARG A 104 -16.32 -4.38 -3.41
N ARG A 105 -15.44 -4.78 -2.49
CA ARG A 105 -15.38 -4.32 -1.10
C ARG A 105 -14.44 -3.12 -0.89
N ALA A 106 -13.70 -2.71 -1.93
CA ALA A 106 -12.79 -1.58 -1.83
C ALA A 106 -13.52 -0.24 -1.70
N MET A 107 -13.07 0.61 -0.78
CA MET A 107 -13.45 2.02 -0.75
C MET A 107 -12.81 2.74 -1.93
N ARG A 108 -13.51 3.72 -2.52
CA ARG A 108 -13.01 4.51 -3.65
C ARG A 108 -13.04 5.98 -3.31
N VAL A 109 -11.94 6.65 -3.67
CA VAL A 109 -11.80 8.10 -3.61
C VAL A 109 -11.20 8.58 -4.93
N ASP A 110 -11.58 9.76 -5.39
CA ASP A 110 -11.13 10.27 -6.69
C ASP A 110 -9.77 10.99 -6.59
N THR A 111 -9.45 11.54 -5.41
CA THR A 111 -8.26 12.40 -5.23
C THR A 111 -7.39 11.98 -4.05
N ARG A 112 -6.13 12.45 -4.05
CA ARG A 112 -5.21 12.30 -2.92
C ARG A 112 -5.77 12.97 -1.65
N ASP A 113 -6.38 14.15 -1.78
CA ASP A 113 -6.88 14.90 -0.62
C ASP A 113 -8.09 14.21 0.02
N GLU A 114 -8.96 13.58 -0.79
CA GLU A 114 -10.01 12.69 -0.29
C GLU A 114 -9.42 11.47 0.43
N ALA A 115 -8.38 10.85 -0.12
CA ALA A 115 -7.70 9.73 0.52
C ALA A 115 -7.12 10.13 1.90
N VAL A 116 -6.47 11.30 1.98
CA VAL A 116 -5.93 11.84 3.24
C VAL A 116 -7.05 12.09 4.24
N THR A 117 -8.15 12.69 3.79
CA THR A 117 -9.33 12.98 4.62
C THR A 117 -9.95 11.70 5.16
N TRP A 118 -10.08 10.67 4.31
CA TRP A 118 -10.59 9.37 4.70
C TRP A 118 -9.70 8.72 5.75
N VAL A 119 -8.38 8.66 5.52
CA VAL A 119 -7.42 8.05 6.47
C VAL A 119 -7.50 8.74 7.83
N ARG A 120 -7.47 10.07 7.86
CA ARG A 120 -7.54 10.85 9.10
C ARG A 120 -8.84 10.65 9.89
N SER A 121 -9.94 10.37 9.19
CA SER A 121 -11.27 10.23 9.81
C SER A 121 -11.61 8.79 10.21
N ASN A 122 -10.90 7.79 9.69
CA ASN A 122 -11.27 6.37 9.82
C ASN A 122 -10.24 5.49 10.54
N LEU A 123 -8.99 5.94 10.64
CA LEU A 123 -7.90 5.15 11.25
C LEU A 123 -7.33 5.78 12.53
N ALA A 124 -7.72 7.00 12.87
CA ALA A 124 -7.29 7.70 14.08
C ALA A 124 -8.08 7.25 15.33
#